data_AF-A0A3S0KH82-F1
#
_entry.id   AF-A0A3S0KH82-F1
#
_cell.length_a   1.000
_cell.length_b   1.000
_cell.length_c   1.000
_cell.angle_alpha   90.00
_cell.angle_beta   90.00
_cell.angle_gamma   90.00
#
_symmetry.space_group_name_H-M   'P 1'
#
loop_
_entity.id
_entity.type
_entity.pdbx_description
1 polymer ?
#
loop_
_entity_poly.entity_id
_entity_poly.type
_entity_poly.pdbx_seq_one_letter_code
_entity_poly.pdbx_strand_id
1 'polypeptide(L)' 'MRAYRGVVKNGKVELQDAELPEGTQVTVTVGEPELLLATLLHWLRQGRRVRVSLGPLSGMTFRRTTKWREGGKQGG' A
#
# COMPACT_ATOMS: atom_id res chain seq x y z
N MET A 1 -6.16 16.92 -22.74
CA MET A 1 -5.68 15.58 -22.30
C MET A 1 -6.68 15.03 -21.31
N ARG A 2 -7.05 13.75 -21.42
CA ARG A 2 -7.98 13.09 -20.48
C ARG A 2 -7.20 12.04 -19.71
N ALA A 3 -7.34 12.06 -18.39
CA ALA A 3 -6.74 11.05 -17.53
C ALA A 3 -7.66 9.84 -17.46
N TYR A 4 -7.08 8.65 -17.53
CA TYR A 4 -7.77 7.38 -17.36
C TYR A 4 -7.13 6.62 -16.21
N ARG A 5 -7.94 5.95 -15.40
CA ARG A 5 -7.44 5.04 -14.39
C ARG A 5 -7.15 3.69 -15.02
N GLY A 6 -6.00 3.15 -14.67
CA GLY A 6 -5.60 1.82 -15.09
C GLY A 6 -4.66 1.18 -14.09
N VAL A 7 -4.51 -0.12 -14.22
CA VAL A 7 -3.58 -0.93 -13.42
C VAL A 7 -2.64 -1.68 -14.35
N VAL A 8 -1.41 -1.88 -13.91
CA VAL A 8 -0.48 -2.73 -14.64
C VAL A 8 -0.74 -4.19 -14.28
N LYS A 9 -1.13 -4.98 -15.27
CA LYS A 9 -1.30 -6.43 -15.15
C LYS A 9 -0.48 -7.11 -16.25
N ASN A 10 0.35 -8.07 -15.87
CA ASN A 10 1.24 -8.79 -16.79
C ASN A 10 2.09 -7.85 -17.68
N GLY A 11 2.56 -6.72 -17.12
CA GLY A 11 3.37 -5.73 -17.84
C GLY A 11 2.60 -4.84 -18.82
N LYS A 12 1.27 -4.92 -18.86
CA LYS A 12 0.40 -4.07 -19.70
C LYS A 12 -0.51 -3.21 -18.83
N VAL A 13 -0.81 -1.99 -19.28
CA VAL A 13 -1.80 -1.13 -18.63
C VAL A 13 -3.20 -1.59 -19.06
N GLU A 14 -3.99 -2.04 -18.11
CA GLU A 14 -5.41 -2.33 -18.28
C GLU A 14 -6.21 -1.15 -17.70
N LEU A 15 -7.01 -0.48 -18.54
CA LEU A 15 -7.90 0.58 -18.10
C LEU A 15 -9.10 -0.01 -17.35
N GLN A 16 -9.51 0.61 -16.25
CA GLN A 16 -10.59 0.08 -15.41
C GLN A 16 -11.98 0.51 -15.86
N ASP A 17 -12.13 1.77 -16.28
CA ASP A 17 -13.43 2.39 -16.50
C ASP A 17 -13.61 2.90 -17.94
N ALA A 18 -12.72 2.51 -18.85
CA ALA A 18 -12.75 2.99 -20.23
C ALA A 18 -12.04 2.04 -21.17
N GLU A 19 -12.48 2.04 -22.43
CA GLU A 19 -11.76 1.48 -23.55
C GLU A 19 -11.34 2.62 -24.48
N LEU A 20 -10.16 2.49 -25.08
CA LEU A 20 -9.68 3.43 -26.08
C LEU A 20 -9.80 2.79 -27.46
N PRO A 21 -10.16 3.57 -28.50
CA PRO A 21 -10.21 3.07 -29.86
C PRO A 21 -8.86 2.49 -30.30
N GLU A 22 -8.89 1.46 -31.15
CA GLU A 22 -7.68 0.93 -31.75
C GLU A 22 -6.92 2.01 -32.54
N GLY A 23 -5.59 1.94 -32.51
CA GLY A 23 -4.73 2.95 -33.12
C GLY A 23 -4.56 4.25 -32.31
N THR A 24 -5.21 4.38 -31.15
CA THR A 24 -5.00 5.55 -30.26
C THR A 24 -3.58 5.58 -29.74
N GLN A 25 -2.84 6.64 -30.05
CA GLN A 25 -1.52 6.89 -29.45
C GLN A 25 -1.69 7.45 -28.04
N VAL A 26 -1.07 6.80 -27.06
CA VAL A 26 -1.19 7.19 -25.64
C VAL A 26 0.18 7.46 -25.04
N THR A 27 0.22 8.43 -24.13
CA THR A 27 1.36 8.68 -23.24
C THR A 27 0.92 8.29 -21.83
N VAL A 28 1.70 7.43 -21.18
CA VAL A 28 1.43 6.97 -19.82
C VAL A 28 2.25 7.79 -18.84
N THR A 29 1.59 8.44 -17.90
CA THR A 29 2.22 9.12 -16.77
C THR A 29 1.95 8.31 -15.51
N VAL A 30 3.02 7.90 -14.83
CA VAL A 30 2.92 7.21 -13.54
C VAL A 30 3.30 8.21 -12.45
N GLY A 31 2.43 8.40 -11.46
CA GLY A 31 2.76 9.21 -10.30
C GLY A 31 3.84 8.56 -9.44
N GLU A 32 4.65 9.37 -8.76
CA GLU A 32 5.68 8.91 -7.84
C GLU A 32 5.16 7.96 -6.74
N PRO A 33 4.03 8.23 -6.05
CA PRO A 33 3.58 7.34 -4.98
C PRO A 33 3.10 5.98 -5.52
N GLU A 34 2.48 5.94 -6.70
CA GLU A 34 2.07 4.70 -7.35
C GLU A 34 3.29 3.87 -7.77
N LEU A 35 4.34 4.53 -8.27
CA LEU A 35 5.59 3.87 -8.64
C LEU A 35 6.28 3.25 -7.42
N LEU A 36 6.33 3.99 -6.30
CA LEU A 36 6.92 3.52 -5.05
C LEU A 36 6.15 2.32 -4.48
N LEU A 37 4.81 2.40 -4.46
CA LEU A 37 3.96 1.30 -4.01
C LEU A 37 4.12 0.06 -4.90
N ALA A 38 4.13 0.23 -6.23
CA ALA A 38 4.36 -0.87 -7.16
C ALA A 38 5.72 -1.56 -6.94
N THR A 39 6.76 -0.77 -6.68
CA THR A 39 8.13 -1.26 -6.39
C THR A 39 8.16 -2.06 -5.09
N LEU A 40 7.54 -1.54 -4.03
CA LEU A 40 7.42 -2.21 -2.73
C LEU A 40 6.68 -3.56 -2.86
N LEU A 41 5.52 -3.56 -3.52
CA LEU A 41 4.72 -4.76 -3.74
C LEU A 41 5.48 -5.80 -4.58
N HIS A 42 6.23 -5.37 -5.59
CA HIS A 42 7.09 -6.25 -6.37
C HIS A 42 8.12 -6.96 -5.48
N TRP A 43 8.83 -6.22 -4.64
CA TRP A 43 9.84 -6.77 -3.74
C TRP A 43 9.24 -7.73 -2.71
N LEU A 44 8.10 -7.37 -2.14
CA LEU A 44 7.37 -8.22 -1.18
C LEU A 44 6.93 -9.55 -1.82
N ARG A 45 6.42 -9.52 -3.05
CA ARG A 45 6.01 -10.74 -3.79
C ARG A 45 7.19 -11.67 -4.11
N GLN A 46 8.41 -11.16 -4.17
CA GLN A 46 9.62 -11.97 -4.35
C GLN A 46 10.14 -12.60 -3.04
N GLY A 47 9.41 -12.47 -1.93
CA GLY A 47 9.83 -12.98 -0.63
C GLY A 47 11.01 -12.22 -0.04
N ARG A 48 11.35 -11.04 -0.58
CA ARG A 48 12.42 -10.20 -0.07
C ARG A 48 11.90 -9.41 1.12
N ARG A 49 12.56 -9.54 2.28
CA ARG A 49 12.28 -8.72 3.45
C ARG A 49 12.60 -7.25 3.14
N VAL A 50 11.56 -6.42 3.02
CA VAL A 50 11.73 -4.97 2.88
C VAL A 50 11.72 -4.34 4.28
N ARG A 51 12.80 -3.63 4.65
CA ARG A 51 12.82 -2.77 5.83
C ARG A 51 12.32 -1.39 5.44
N VAL A 52 11.10 -1.06 5.82
CA VAL A 52 10.54 0.29 5.64
C VAL A 52 10.83 1.09 6.90
N SER A 53 11.65 2.14 6.78
CA SER A 53 11.77 3.15 7.83
C SER A 53 10.66 4.17 7.60
N LEU A 54 9.60 4.06 8.38
CA LEU A 54 8.67 5.17 8.51
C LEU A 54 9.43 6.22 9.32
N GLY A 55 9.66 7.40 8.73
CA GLY A 55 10.11 8.58 9.48
C GLY A 55 9.20 8.80 10.68
N PRO A 56 9.62 9.60 11.69
CA PRO A 56 8.88 9.77 12.93
C PRO A 56 7.40 10.01 12.63
N LEU A 57 6.57 9.02 12.97
CA LEU A 57 5.12 9.09 12.85
C LEU A 57 4.66 10.08 13.92
N SER A 58 4.69 11.36 13.59
CA SER A 58 4.13 12.44 14.41
C SER A 58 2.68 12.08 14.75
N GLY A 59 2.45 11.59 15.97
CA GLY A 59 1.11 11.39 16.53
C GLY A 59 0.64 9.96 16.80
N MET A 60 1.39 8.89 16.50
CA MET A 60 0.97 7.53 16.88
C MET A 60 1.52 7.09 18.24
N THR A 61 0.80 7.42 19.32
CA THR A 61 1.07 6.84 20.64
C THR A 61 0.62 5.37 20.63
N PHE A 62 1.58 4.44 20.65
CA PHE A 62 1.30 3.02 20.81
C PHE A 62 0.86 2.76 22.26
N ARG A 63 -0.45 2.75 22.52
CA ARG A 63 -1.01 2.49 23.85
C ARG A 63 -0.87 1.00 24.16
N ARG A 64 0.28 0.62 24.71
CA ARG A 64 0.55 -0.73 25.21
C ARG A 64 -0.33 -0.96 26.45
N THR A 65 -1.49 -1.60 26.27
CA THR A 65 -2.30 -2.06 27.39
C THR A 65 -1.64 -3.33 27.96
N THR A 66 -0.86 -3.16 29.03
CA THR A 66 -0.48 -4.26 29.89
C THR A 66 -1.52 -4.36 30.99
N LYS A 67 -2.42 -5.34 30.91
CA LYS A 67 -3.22 -5.76 32.07
C LYS A 67 -2.67 -7.09 32.57
N TRP A 68 -1.73 -7.00 33.52
CA TRP A 68 -1.32 -8.11 34.37
C TRP A 68 -1.91 -7.93 35.78
N ARG A 69 -2.34 -9.07 36.34
CA ARG A 69 -3.23 -9.29 37.49
C ARG A 69 -2.71 -8.78 38.84
N GLU A 70 -3.66 -8.41 39.70
CA GLU A 70 -3.61 -8.60 41.16
C GLU A 70 -5.09 -8.75 41.61
N GLY A 71 -5.56 -9.86 42.20
CA GLY A 71 -5.16 -10.40 43.49
C GLY A 71 -6.22 -9.97 44.52
N GLY A 72 -7.20 -10.83 44.85
CA GLY A 72 -8.27 -10.46 45.79
C GLY A 72 -9.17 -11.63 46.20
N LYS A 73 -8.70 -12.40 47.19
CA LYS A 73 -9.43 -13.39 48.00
C LYS A 73 -10.85 -12.90 48.35
N GLN A 74 -11.87 -13.74 48.15
CA GLN A 74 -13.13 -13.68 48.90
C GLN A 74 -13.12 -14.83 49.91
N GLY A 75 -13.22 -14.49 51.18
CA GLY A 75 -13.52 -15.39 52.28
C GLY A 75 -14.54 -14.70 53.19
N GLY A 76 -15.44 -15.49 53.77
CA GLY A 76 -16.49 -15.06 54.69
C GLY A 76 -17.87 -15.44 54.20
#